data_AF-A0A973AE86-F1
#
_entry.id   AF-A0A973AE86-F1
#
_cell.length_a   1.000
_cell.length_b   1.000
_cell.length_c   1.000
_cell.angle_alpha   90.00
_cell.angle_beta   90.00
_cell.angle_gamma   90.00
#
_symmetry.space_group_name_H-M   'P 1'
#
loop_
_entity.id
_entity.type
_entity.pdbx_description
1 polymer ?
#
loop_
_entity_poly.entity_id
_entity_poly.type
_entity_poly.pdbx_seq_one_letter_code
_entity_poly.pdbx_strand_id
1 'polypeptide(L)' 'MRYSALYVETVDKWAVVDALSGDFALEFFDTEQAAQQTAHTEENRWTLLINSAYPIEIAS' A
#
# COMPACT_ATOMS: atom_id res chain seq x y z
N MET A 1 -4.06 7.90 0.44
CA MET A 1 -3.17 6.78 0.14
C MET A 1 -2.68 6.23 1.44
N ARG A 2 -3.00 4.96 1.71
CA ARG A 2 -2.54 4.19 2.87
C ARG A 2 -1.18 3.56 2.59
N TYR A 3 -0.99 3.04 1.38
CA TYR A 3 0.26 2.41 0.97
C TYR A 3 1.12 3.38 0.17
N SER A 4 2.44 3.35 0.35
CA SER A 4 3.40 4.20 -0.37
C SER A 4 4.73 3.49 -0.58
N ALA A 5 5.45 3.88 -1.63
CA ALA A 5 6.81 3.41 -1.87
C ALA A 5 7.82 4.39 -1.25
N LEU A 6 8.73 3.91 -0.42
CA LEU A 6 9.80 4.70 0.20
C LEU A 6 11.15 4.01 0.00
N TYR A 7 12.18 4.79 -0.32
CA TYR A 7 13.53 4.26 -0.38
C TYR A 7 14.14 4.15 1.03
N VAL A 8 14.72 2.98 1.34
CA VAL A 8 15.29 2.67 2.66
C VAL A 8 16.80 2.50 2.51
N GLU A 9 17.54 3.56 2.86
CA GLU A 9 19.00 3.64 2.69
C GLU A 9 19.76 2.52 3.43
N THR A 10 19.28 2.08 4.60
CA THR A 10 19.96 1.07 5.43
C THR A 10 20.02 -0.31 4.78
N VAL A 11 19.13 -0.60 3.82
CA VAL A 11 19.07 -1.87 3.09
C VAL A 11 19.16 -1.69 1.57
N ASP A 12 19.38 -0.46 1.10
CA ASP A 12 19.51 -0.08 -0.32
C ASP A 12 18.37 -0.64 -1.20
N LYS A 13 17.13 -0.52 -0.72
CA LYS A 13 15.93 -1.04 -1.39
C LYS A 13 14.75 -0.10 -1.26
N TRP A 14 13.79 -0.24 -2.16
CA TRP A 14 12.49 0.40 -2.08
C TRP A 14 11.52 -0.45 -1.26
N ALA A 15 10.87 0.12 -0.27
CA ALA A 15 9.90 -0.56 0.57
C ALA A 15 8.48 -0.07 0.28
N VAL A 16 7.52 -0.99 0.31
CA VAL A 16 6.10 -0.62 0.44
C VAL A 16 5.78 -0.48 1.91
N VAL A 17 5.36 0.72 2.32
CA VAL A 17 4.97 1.02 3.70
C VAL A 17 3.47 1.19 3.82
N ASP A 18 2.92 0.75 4.94
CA ASP A 18 1.55 1.06 5.35
C ASP A 18 1.55 2.16 6.41
N ALA A 19 1.08 3.35 6.01
CA ALA A 19 1.06 4.54 6.85
C ALA A 19 0.12 4.43 8.07
N LEU A 20 -0.83 3.48 8.07
CA LEU A 20 -1.73 3.26 9.21
C LEU A 20 -1.17 2.26 10.23
N SER A 21 -0.16 1.47 9.83
CA SER A 21 0.43 0.41 10.66
C SER A 21 1.72 0.83 11.37
N GLY A 22 2.01 2.14 11.41
CA GLY A 22 3.27 2.66 11.97
C GLY A 22 4.47 2.48 11.02
N ASP A 23 4.25 2.63 9.72
CA ASP A 23 5.28 2.59 8.66
C ASP A 23 6.06 1.27 8.57
N PHE A 24 5.42 0.15 8.92
CA PHE A 24 6.03 -1.16 8.75
C PHE A 24 6.22 -1.47 7.26
N ALA A 25 7.44 -1.84 6.87
CA ALA A 25 7.75 -2.29 5.52
C ALA A 25 7.11 -3.66 5.27
N LEU A 26 6.17 -3.73 4.33
CA LEU A 26 5.52 -4.97 3.92
C LEU A 26 6.47 -5.85 3.10
N GLU A 27 7.19 -5.22 2.17
CA GLU A 27 8.05 -5.89 1.21
C GLU A 27 9.11 -4.92 0.66
N PHE A 28 10.26 -5.45 0.26
CA PHE A 28 11.37 -4.69 -0.31
C PHE A 28 11.62 -5.08 -1.77
N PHE A 29 11.93 -4.08 -2.59
CA PHE A 29 12.10 -4.16 -4.04
C PHE A 29 13.39 -3.47 -4.47
N ASP A 30 13.97 -3.96 -5.57
CA ASP A 30 15.19 -3.37 -6.12
C ASP A 30 14.91 -2.10 -6.95
N THR A 31 13.65 -1.87 -7.35
CA THR A 31 13.27 -0.70 -8.17
C THR A 31 12.09 0.04 -7.56
N GLU A 32 12.09 1.37 -7.74
CA GLU A 32 10.98 2.24 -7.34
C GLU A 32 9.68 1.81 -8.00
N GLN A 33 9.74 1.51 -9.31
CA GLN A 33 8.57 1.12 -10.10
C GLN A 33 7.89 -0.13 -9.54
N ALA A 34 8.66 -1.14 -9.13
CA ALA A 34 8.10 -2.36 -8.54
C ALA A 34 7.41 -2.07 -7.20
N ALA A 35 8.04 -1.26 -6.34
CA ALA A 35 7.43 -0.84 -5.08
C ALA A 35 6.16 -0.02 -5.29
N GLN A 36 6.15 0.92 -6.25
CA GLN A 36 4.97 1.71 -6.58
C GLN A 36 3.82 0.85 -7.11
N GLN A 37 4.11 -0.10 -7.99
CA GLN A 37 3.11 -1.02 -8.52
C GLN A 37 2.47 -1.88 -7.43
N THR A 38 3.28 -2.38 -6.49
CA THR A 38 2.79 -3.13 -5.34
C THR A 38 1.99 -2.24 -4.39
N ALA A 39 2.46 -1.04 -4.05
CA ALA A 39 1.72 -0.09 -3.23
C ALA A 39 0.34 0.23 -3.82
N HIS A 40 0.25 0.43 -5.14
CA HIS A 40 -1.02 0.66 -5.82
C HIS A 40 -1.95 -0.58 -5.77
N THR A 41 -1.38 -1.77 -5.91
CA THR A 41 -2.13 -3.03 -5.78
C THR A 41 -2.73 -3.18 -4.38
N GLU A 42 -1.96 -2.92 -3.34
CA GLU A 42 -2.44 -2.98 -1.94
C GLU A 42 -3.47 -1.89 -1.63
N GLU A 43 -3.32 -0.69 -2.17
CA GLU A 43 -4.33 0.37 -2.05
C GLU A 43 -5.68 -0.06 -2.66
N ASN A 44 -5.64 -0.67 -3.85
CA ASN A 44 -6.85 -1.19 -4.51
C ASN A 44 -7.48 -2.34 -3.71
N ARG A 45 -6.66 -3.26 -3.20
CA ARG A 45 -7.11 -4.37 -2.36
C ARG A 45 -7.79 -3.85 -1.08
N TRP A 46 -7.18 -2.89 -0.43
CA TRP A 46 -7.74 -2.25 0.77
C TRP A 46 -9.05 -1.53 0.48
N THR A 47 -9.15 -0.81 -0.63
CA THR A 47 -10.38 -0.14 -1.06
C THR A 47 -11.52 -1.15 -1.26
N LEU A 48 -11.25 -2.29 -1.90
CA LEU A 48 -12.23 -3.38 -2.06
C LEU A 48 -12.65 -3.99 -0.72
N LEU A 49 -11.71 -4.18 0.21
CA LEU A 49 -12.00 -4.68 1.55
C LEU A 49 -12.89 -3.72 2.34
N ILE A 50 -12.60 -2.42 2.32
CA ILE A 50 -13.48 -1.41 2.95
C ILE A 50 -14.88 -1.47 2.33
N ASN A 51 -14.98 -1.46 1.00
CA ASN A 51 -16.27 -1.41 0.32
C ASN A 51 -17.10 -2.69 0.53
N SER A 52 -16.46 -3.84 0.74
CA SER A 52 -17.16 -5.09 1.06
C SER A 52 -17.54 -5.19 2.54
N ALA A 53 -16.76 -4.62 3.45
CA ALA A 53 -17.07 -4.57 4.88
C ALA A 53 -18.13 -3.52 5.22
N TYR A 54 -18.16 -2.43 4.45
CA TYR A 54 -19.14 -1.35 4.53
C TYR A 54 -19.75 -1.15 3.14
N PRO A 55 -20.72 -1.99 2.74
CA PRO A 55 -21.43 -1.75 1.50
C PRO A 55 -21.98 -0.33 1.56
N ILE A 56 -21.53 0.52 0.65
CA ILE A 56 -22.14 1.84 0.45
C ILE A 56 -23.56 1.51 0.00
N GLU A 57 -24.53 1.59 0.91
CA GLU A 57 -25.93 1.66 0.55
C GLU A 57 -26.06 2.92 -0.30
N ILE A 58 -26.00 2.75 -1.62
CA ILE A 58 -26.48 3.75 -2.55
C ILE A 58 -27.99 3.78 -2.30
N ALA A 59 -28.41 4.62 -1.36
CA ALA A 59 -29.80 4.97 -1.17
C ALA A 59 -30.33 5.47 -2.52
N SER A 60 -31.23 4.67 -3.08
CA SER A 60 -31.98 4.89 -4.31
C SER A 60 -32.79 6.17 -4.30
#